data_AF-A0A1I4GTY0-F1
#
_entry.id   AF-A0A1I4GTY0-F1
#
_cell.length_a   1.000
_cell.length_b   1.000
_cell.length_c   1.000
_cell.angle_alpha   90.00
_cell.angle_beta   90.00
_cell.angle_gamma   90.00
#
_symmetry.space_group_name_H-M   'P 1'
#
loop_
_entity.id
_entity.type
_entity.pdbx_description
1 polymer ?
#
loop_
_entity_poly.entity_id
_entity_poly.type
_entity_poly.pdbx_seq_one_letter_code
_entity_poly.pdbx_strand_id
1 'polypeptide(L)'
;MFDDASARRYLAGLAPVAPGSVRWLIYDEARHWVSVVDTEMASLRQDCAHVLSTLPEEDPNASLAEAIREFLAEGPDRTPHVIALSCAVLMQSTGDLDEVFARIQSGVMATFVDAEDVVVRPVAA
;
A
#
# COMPACT_ATOMS: atom_id res chain seq x y z
N MET A 1 -3.58 16.60 11.04
CA MET A 1 -2.73 16.05 9.97
C MET A 1 -1.52 15.40 10.60
N PHE A 2 -1.36 14.08 10.46
CA PHE A 2 -0.17 13.40 10.95
C PHE A 2 0.98 13.70 9.98
N ASP A 3 1.94 14.51 10.41
CA ASP A 3 3.10 14.85 9.57
C ASP A 3 4.17 13.74 9.59
N ASP A 4 5.09 13.79 8.63
CA ASP A 4 6.19 12.82 8.52
C ASP A 4 7.04 12.75 9.80
N ALA A 5 7.14 13.84 10.55
CA ALA A 5 7.87 13.88 11.80
C ALA A 5 7.20 13.06 12.90
N SER A 6 5.86 13.12 12.98
CA SER A 6 5.07 12.32 13.92
C SER A 6 5.10 10.85 13.57
N ALA A 7 5.05 10.51 12.27
CA ALA A 7 5.22 9.15 11.78
C ALA A 7 6.60 8.58 12.15
N ARG A 8 7.68 9.33 11.93
CA ARG A 8 9.05 8.92 12.30
C ARG A 8 9.22 8.67 13.79
N ARG A 9 8.69 9.56 14.65
CA ARG A 9 8.75 9.36 16.11
C ARG A 9 8.00 8.12 16.55
N TYR A 10 6.84 7.84 15.95
CA TYR A 10 6.10 6.63 16.24
C TYR A 10 6.86 5.37 15.79
N LEU A 11 7.39 5.37 14.57
CA LEU A 11 8.20 4.28 14.02
C LEU A 11 9.42 3.96 14.89
N ALA A 12 10.09 4.97 15.43
CA ALA A 12 11.24 4.80 16.31
C ALA A 12 10.91 4.07 17.63
N GLY A 13 9.64 4.09 18.06
CA GLY A 13 9.17 3.37 19.24
C GLY A 13 8.71 1.94 18.99
N LEU A 14 8.68 1.50 17.72
CA LEU A 14 8.23 0.16 17.36
C LEU A 14 9.38 -0.84 17.31
N ALA A 15 9.04 -2.13 17.43
CA ALA A 15 9.97 -3.20 17.15
C ALA A 15 10.52 -3.09 15.71
N PRO A 16 11.77 -3.51 15.47
CA PRO A 16 12.32 -3.61 14.12
C PRO A 16 11.43 -4.47 13.22
N VAL A 17 11.35 -4.09 11.95
CA VAL A 17 10.64 -4.89 10.93
C VAL A 17 11.42 -6.19 10.71
N ALA A 18 10.70 -7.31 10.62
CA ALA A 18 11.33 -8.60 10.35
C ALA A 18 12.09 -8.58 9.00
N PRO A 19 13.22 -9.29 8.88
CA PRO A 19 13.93 -9.41 7.61
C PRO A 19 13.02 -9.94 6.51
N GLY A 20 13.01 -9.28 5.35
CA GLY A 20 12.14 -9.67 4.24
C GLY A 20 10.70 -9.14 4.34
N SER A 21 10.42 -8.30 5.34
CA SER A 21 9.12 -7.62 5.48
C SER A 21 9.23 -6.13 5.23
N VAL A 22 8.10 -5.52 4.92
CA VAL A 22 7.90 -4.08 4.81
C VAL A 22 6.87 -3.64 5.84
N ARG A 23 7.08 -2.45 6.41
CA ARG A 23 6.10 -1.78 7.26
C ARG A 23 5.30 -0.77 6.47
N TRP A 24 3.98 -0.91 6.55
CA TRP A 24 3.01 -0.02 5.93
C TRP A 24 2.36 0.87 6.99
N LEU A 25 2.35 2.17 6.72
CA LEU A 25 1.56 3.16 7.44
C LEU A 25 0.31 3.46 6.61
N ILE A 26 -0.85 3.22 7.19
CA ILE A 26 -2.15 3.43 6.51
C ILE A 26 -2.81 4.67 7.11
N TYR A 27 -3.22 5.60 6.24
CA TYR A 27 -3.87 6.85 6.61
C TYR A 27 -5.30 6.93 6.04
N ASP A 28 -6.18 7.68 6.72
CA ASP A 28 -7.52 8.04 6.22
C ASP A 28 -7.50 9.29 5.33
N GLU A 29 -8.67 9.68 4.82
CA GLU A 29 -8.91 10.84 3.94
C GLU A 29 -8.43 12.17 4.54
N ALA A 30 -8.45 12.29 5.86
CA ALA A 30 -7.98 13.47 6.57
C ALA A 30 -6.48 13.38 6.93
N ARG A 31 -5.77 12.36 6.42
CA ARG A 31 -4.39 11.99 6.79
C ARG A 31 -4.23 11.79 8.30
N HIS A 32 -5.27 11.30 8.95
CA HIS A 32 -5.12 10.71 10.26
C HIS A 32 -4.59 9.30 10.11
N TRP A 33 -3.69 8.95 10.99
CA TRP A 33 -3.08 7.64 10.99
C TRP A 33 -4.08 6.61 11.52
N VAL A 34 -4.29 5.56 10.74
CA VAL A 34 -5.30 4.51 10.99
C VAL A 34 -4.64 3.23 11.49
N SER A 35 -3.54 2.81 10.87
CA SER A 35 -2.93 1.50 11.18
C SER A 35 -1.45 1.41 10.82
N VAL A 36 -0.72 0.50 11.46
CA VAL A 36 0.65 0.07 11.08
C VAL A 36 0.70 -1.43 10.97
N VAL A 37 1.16 -1.90 9.82
CA VAL A 37 1.13 -3.34 9.48
C VAL A 37 2.45 -3.74 8.87
N ASP A 38 3.00 -4.85 9.36
CA ASP A 38 4.18 -5.47 8.77
C ASP A 38 3.71 -6.60 7.85
N THR A 39 4.23 -6.65 6.61
CA THR A 39 3.85 -7.65 5.61
C THR A 39 5.11 -8.27 5.02
N GLU A 40 5.10 -9.59 4.86
CA GLU A 40 6.18 -10.30 4.17
C GLU A 40 6.17 -9.97 2.68
N MET A 41 7.34 -9.69 2.11
CA MET A 41 7.46 -9.29 0.71
C MET A 41 6.99 -10.39 -0.25
N ALA A 42 7.16 -11.66 0.13
CA ALA A 42 6.72 -12.80 -0.68
C ALA A 42 5.19 -12.89 -0.77
N SER A 43 4.49 -12.78 0.37
CA SER A 43 3.03 -12.71 0.41
C SER A 43 2.51 -11.49 -0.34
N LEU A 44 3.17 -10.35 -0.16
CA LEU A 44 2.83 -9.12 -0.87
C LEU A 44 2.89 -9.31 -2.39
N ARG A 45 3.95 -9.94 -2.93
CA ARG A 45 4.05 -10.26 -4.37
C ARG A 45 2.87 -11.11 -4.86
N GLN A 46 2.45 -12.09 -4.07
CA GLN A 46 1.33 -12.96 -4.40
C GLN A 46 0.00 -12.18 -4.41
N ASP A 47 -0.26 -11.36 -3.39
CA ASP A 47 -1.48 -10.58 -3.29
C ASP A 47 -1.59 -9.55 -4.42
N CYS A 48 -0.47 -8.94 -4.81
CA CYS A 48 -0.40 -8.02 -5.93
C CYS A 48 -0.72 -8.72 -7.25
N ALA A 49 -0.11 -9.88 -7.51
CA ALA A 49 -0.39 -10.65 -8.72
C ALA A 49 -1.85 -11.08 -8.80
N HIS A 50 -2.46 -11.42 -7.66
CA HIS A 50 -3.88 -11.75 -7.60
C HIS A 50 -4.77 -10.55 -7.97
N VAL A 51 -4.55 -9.40 -7.34
CA VAL A 51 -5.31 -8.17 -7.62
C VAL A 51 -5.16 -7.72 -9.08
N LEU A 52 -3.94 -7.79 -9.62
CA LEU A 52 -3.70 -7.44 -11.03
C LEU A 52 -4.41 -8.40 -12.00
N SER A 53 -4.54 -9.68 -11.64
CA SER A 53 -5.24 -10.66 -12.48
C SER A 53 -6.76 -10.47 -12.50
N THR A 54 -7.33 -9.70 -11.56
CA THR A 54 -8.76 -9.44 -11.46
C THR A 54 -9.20 -8.11 -12.07
N LEU A 55 -8.27 -7.27 -12.55
CA LEU A 55 -8.59 -5.98 -13.16
C LEU A 55 -9.08 -6.15 -14.62
N PRO A 56 -10.23 -5.58 -15.01
CA PRO A 56 -10.67 -5.60 -16.40
C PRO A 56 -9.75 -4.78 -17.32
N GLU A 57 -9.55 -5.28 -18.55
CA GLU A 57 -8.63 -4.74 -19.56
C GLU A 57 -9.07 -3.38 -20.15
N GLU A 58 -10.36 -3.02 -20.05
CA GLU A 58 -10.91 -1.78 -20.59
C GLU A 58 -10.77 -0.65 -19.55
N ASP A 59 -9.84 0.28 -19.81
CA ASP A 59 -9.40 1.39 -18.94
C ASP A 59 -8.80 0.96 -17.58
N PRO A 60 -7.48 0.71 -17.53
CA PRO A 60 -6.80 0.23 -16.32
C PRO A 60 -6.85 1.20 -15.12
N ASN A 61 -7.15 2.48 -15.33
CA ASN A 61 -7.23 3.47 -14.26
C ASN A 61 -8.65 3.54 -13.69
N ALA A 62 -9.66 3.56 -14.56
CA ALA A 62 -11.05 3.46 -14.14
C ALA A 62 -11.31 2.11 -13.46
N SER A 63 -10.75 1.02 -14.02
CA SER A 63 -10.90 -0.32 -13.48
C SER A 63 -10.19 -0.53 -12.15
N LEU A 64 -9.03 0.10 -11.93
CA LEU A 64 -8.35 0.05 -10.63
C LEU A 64 -9.15 0.80 -9.56
N ALA A 65 -9.64 2.03 -9.84
CA ALA A 65 -10.44 2.78 -8.88
C ALA A 65 -11.77 2.08 -8.53
N GLU A 66 -12.42 1.45 -9.51
CA GLU A 66 -13.64 0.67 -9.31
C GLU A 66 -13.37 -0.64 -8.56
N ALA A 67 -12.31 -1.36 -8.92
CA ALA A 67 -11.88 -2.55 -8.19
C ALA A 67 -11.51 -2.23 -6.75
N ILE A 68 -10.82 -1.10 -6.48
CA ILE A 68 -10.58 -0.60 -5.13
C ILE A 68 -11.92 -0.39 -4.40
N ARG A 69 -12.88 0.29 -5.03
CA ARG A 69 -14.17 0.62 -4.42
C ARG A 69 -15.02 -0.61 -4.10
N GLU A 70 -15.15 -1.54 -5.05
CA GLU A 70 -15.87 -2.81 -4.85
C GLU A 70 -15.18 -3.66 -3.79
N PHE A 71 -13.86 -3.77 -3.85
CA PHE A 71 -13.08 -4.56 -2.92
C PHE A 71 -13.19 -4.04 -1.49
N LEU A 72 -13.09 -2.71 -1.29
CA LEU A 72 -13.29 -2.11 0.04
C LEU A 72 -14.71 -2.43 0.55
N ALA A 73 -15.74 -2.48 -0.30
CA ALA A 73 -17.10 -2.76 0.15
C ALA A 73 -17.30 -4.16 0.78
N GLU A 74 -16.40 -5.13 0.56
CA GLU A 74 -16.59 -6.54 0.92
C GLU A 74 -16.33 -6.90 2.41
N GLY A 75 -15.69 -6.05 3.21
CA GLY A 75 -15.51 -6.37 4.63
C GLY A 75 -14.59 -5.45 5.42
N PRO A 76 -14.48 -5.64 6.76
CA PRO A 76 -13.74 -4.75 7.66
C PRO A 76 -12.22 -4.99 7.70
N ASP A 77 -11.72 -6.17 7.29
CA ASP A 77 -10.27 -6.46 7.30
C ASP A 77 -9.63 -6.14 5.94
N ARG A 78 -9.57 -4.84 5.65
CA ARG A 78 -9.15 -4.30 4.33
C ARG A 78 -7.64 -4.16 4.19
N THR A 79 -6.88 -4.41 5.26
CA THR A 79 -5.47 -4.08 5.37
C THR A 79 -4.58 -4.77 4.33
N PRO A 80 -4.60 -6.12 4.18
CA PRO A 80 -3.76 -6.80 3.18
C PRO A 80 -4.06 -6.33 1.75
N HIS A 81 -5.32 -6.00 1.50
CA HIS A 81 -5.80 -5.63 0.19
C HIS A 81 -5.49 -4.17 -0.18
N VAL A 82 -5.57 -3.24 0.77
CA VAL A 82 -5.06 -1.86 0.60
C VAL A 82 -3.58 -1.88 0.23
N ILE A 83 -2.82 -2.78 0.85
CA ILE A 83 -1.39 -2.95 0.60
C ILE A 83 -1.14 -3.54 -0.81
N ALA A 84 -1.91 -4.55 -1.23
CA ALA A 84 -1.82 -5.11 -2.58
C ALA A 84 -2.18 -4.08 -3.67
N LEU A 85 -3.24 -3.30 -3.45
CA LEU A 85 -3.68 -2.23 -4.34
C LEU A 85 -2.64 -1.11 -4.44
N SER A 86 -2.00 -0.76 -3.33
CA SER A 86 -0.90 0.21 -3.30
C SER A 86 0.25 -0.19 -4.24
N CYS A 87 0.56 -1.49 -4.31
CA CYS A 87 1.60 -1.98 -5.20
C CYS A 87 1.17 -1.97 -6.67
N ALA A 88 -0.10 -2.29 -6.97
CA ALA A 88 -0.65 -2.18 -8.32
C ALA A 88 -0.56 -0.74 -8.85
N VAL A 89 -0.86 0.26 -8.00
CA VAL A 89 -0.70 1.69 -8.35
C VAL A 89 0.76 2.05 -8.62
N LEU A 90 1.69 1.63 -7.74
CA LEU A 90 3.13 1.85 -7.97
C LEU A 90 3.59 1.20 -9.28
N MET A 91 3.02 0.05 -9.63
CA MET A 91 3.30 -0.66 -10.87
C MET A 91 2.78 0.09 -12.09
N GLN A 92 1.62 0.75 -12.02
CA GLN A 92 1.19 1.63 -13.11
C GLN A 92 2.15 2.80 -13.35
N SER A 93 2.78 3.33 -12.29
CA SER A 93 3.76 4.42 -12.44
C SER A 93 5.10 3.98 -13.03
N THR A 94 5.49 2.71 -12.87
CA THR A 94 6.85 2.21 -13.20
C THR A 94 6.85 1.21 -14.36
N GLY A 95 5.76 0.49 -14.57
CA GLY A 95 5.60 -0.58 -15.55
C GLY A 95 6.35 -1.88 -15.22
N ASP A 96 7.10 -1.93 -14.11
CA ASP A 96 7.97 -3.04 -13.74
C ASP A 96 7.74 -3.49 -12.29
N LEU A 97 7.32 -4.74 -12.13
CA LEU A 97 7.04 -5.34 -10.83
C LEU A 97 8.29 -5.39 -9.96
N ASP A 98 9.44 -5.77 -10.52
CA ASP A 98 10.66 -5.93 -9.75
C ASP A 98 11.19 -4.57 -9.27
N GLU A 99 11.02 -3.51 -10.07
CA GLU A 99 11.36 -2.14 -9.67
C GLU A 99 10.46 -1.63 -8.54
N VAL A 100 9.15 -1.90 -8.61
CA VAL A 100 8.20 -1.60 -7.51
C VAL A 100 8.64 -2.26 -6.23
N PHE A 101 8.92 -3.56 -6.27
CA PHE A 101 9.29 -4.33 -5.08
C PHE A 101 10.67 -3.93 -4.54
N ALA A 102 11.63 -3.58 -5.39
CA ALA A 102 12.91 -3.02 -4.97
C ALA A 102 12.73 -1.68 -4.25
N ARG A 103 11.81 -0.83 -4.73
CA ARG A 103 11.45 0.45 -4.10
C ARG A 103 10.78 0.24 -2.74
N ILE A 104 9.87 -0.71 -2.61
CA ILE A 104 9.21 -1.05 -1.34
C ILE A 104 10.22 -1.61 -0.34
N GLN A 105 11.13 -2.48 -0.80
CA GLN A 105 12.19 -3.07 0.03
C GLN A 105 13.16 -2.02 0.60
N SER A 106 13.21 -0.83 0.01
CA SER A 106 14.08 0.26 0.49
C SER A 106 13.63 0.91 1.81
N GLY A 107 12.44 0.59 2.36
CA GLY A 107 12.08 1.10 3.69
C GLY A 107 10.62 0.95 4.12
N VAL A 108 10.14 1.96 4.86
CA VAL A 108 8.76 2.07 5.34
C VAL A 108 7.91 2.74 4.28
N MET A 109 6.73 2.21 4.00
CA MET A 109 5.81 2.76 3.00
C MET A 109 4.61 3.41 3.66
N ALA A 110 4.23 4.59 3.20
CA ALA A 110 2.96 5.22 3.54
C ALA A 110 1.98 5.04 2.38
N THR A 111 0.78 4.59 2.71
CA THR A 111 -0.34 4.51 1.77
C THR A 111 -1.54 5.24 2.32
N PHE A 112 -2.24 5.92 1.43
CA PHE A 112 -3.48 6.60 1.66
C PHE A 112 -4.50 6.13 0.62
N VAL A 113 -5.71 5.80 1.06
CA VAL A 113 -6.81 5.39 0.20
C VAL A 113 -7.90 6.45 0.29
N ASP A 114 -8.08 7.18 -0.81
CA ASP A 114 -9.24 8.01 -1.09
C ASP A 114 -10.28 7.18 -1.85
N ALA A 115 -11.55 7.59 -1.82
CA ALA A 115 -12.62 6.99 -2.62
C ALA A 115 -12.35 7.05 -4.15
N GLU A 116 -11.42 7.92 -4.57
CA GLU A 116 -11.08 8.17 -5.97
C GLU A 116 -9.59 7.91 -6.32
N ASP A 117 -8.69 7.77 -5.35
CA ASP A 117 -7.24 7.64 -5.61
C ASP A 117 -6.50 6.90 -4.47
N VAL A 118 -5.37 6.27 -4.81
CA VAL A 118 -4.48 5.61 -3.84
C VAL A 118 -3.08 6.17 -4.01
N VAL A 119 -2.56 6.78 -2.95
CA VAL A 119 -1.24 7.43 -2.99
C VAL A 119 -0.25 6.64 -2.16
N VAL A 120 0.87 6.26 -2.78
CA VAL A 120 1.92 5.47 -2.14
C VAL A 120 3.25 6.19 -2.20
N ARG A 121 3.92 6.32 -1.05
CA ARG A 121 5.22 6.98 -0.96
C ARG A 121 6.14 6.34 0.07
N PRO A 122 7.45 6.36 -0.15
CA PRO A 122 8.42 5.99 0.87
C PRO A 122 8.41 7.01 2.01
N VAL A 123 8.49 6.52 3.24
CA VAL A 123 8.74 7.31 4.44
C VAL A 123 10.22 7.18 4.75
N ALA A 124 10.95 8.30 4.71
CA ALA A 124 12.33 8.29 5.15
C ALA A 124 12.37 7.83 6.62
N ALA A 125 13.03 6.69 6.84
CA ALA A 125 13.30 6.12 8.16
C ALA A 125 14.12 7.09 9.02
#